data_AF-A0A357ZV61-F1
#
_entry.id   AF-A0A357ZV61-F1
#
_cell.length_a   1.000
_cell.length_b   1.000
_cell.length_c   1.000
_cell.angle_alpha   90.00
_cell.angle_beta   90.00
_cell.angle_gamma   90.00
#
_symmetry.space_group_name_H-M   'P 1'
#
loop_
_entity.id
_entity.type
_entity.pdbx_description
1 polymer ?
#
loop_
_entity_poly.entity_id
_entity_poly.type
_entity_poly.pdbx_seq_one_letter_code
_entity_poly.pdbx_strand_id
1 'polypeptide(L)'
;MQSRRCALRHRVSSPTLICRCRRRAAGSTKTEGMMFRSHSQNGEDIVLWRALGSISQGTWIDVGANDPVVDSVTKVFSDAGWSGLNIDPLPVIEERLREARPRDRNLCLALGSAPGDLQFFTVEGALGLSTTDSDAAASYVSHGLDVTEHSVPMRTLASVWDEYVEGEVHFLKIDVEGAERAVLEGADFSRHRPWIVLVESVEPVVLDGTQRKESGAIPPPPSTHGQWESLLTTNGYQFVLFDGLNRFYVARERAEFLAPLLSVPFNVLDQAELSSSRAERDRLEQELARMSAERDLLGGELAAIRASSSWRVTAPLRRLRSFFS
;
A
#
# COMPACT_ATOMS: atom_id res chain seq x y z
N MET A 1 68.44 30.70 -24.80
CA MET A 1 69.51 29.68 -24.67
C MET A 1 69.22 28.83 -23.45
N GLN A 2 68.95 27.54 -23.70
CA GLN A 2 69.26 26.33 -22.91
C GLN A 2 68.99 26.35 -21.39
N SER A 3 67.96 25.65 -20.89
CA SER A 3 67.88 24.19 -20.69
C SER A 3 68.92 23.63 -19.71
N ARG A 4 68.44 23.10 -18.57
CA ARG A 4 68.68 21.71 -18.18
C ARG A 4 67.65 21.21 -17.16
N ARG A 5 67.08 20.06 -17.52
CA ARG A 5 66.19 19.19 -16.75
C ARG A 5 66.94 18.57 -15.57
N CYS A 6 66.23 18.29 -14.48
CA CYS A 6 66.51 17.10 -13.69
C CYS A 6 65.17 16.47 -13.29
N ALA A 7 64.97 15.23 -13.72
CA ALA A 7 63.84 14.39 -13.38
C ALA A 7 64.25 13.48 -12.22
N LEU A 8 63.39 13.33 -11.21
CA LEU A 8 63.38 12.14 -10.38
C LEU A 8 61.94 11.80 -10.00
N ARG A 9 61.59 10.57 -10.39
CA ARG A 9 60.34 9.86 -10.09
C ARG A 9 60.30 9.54 -8.59
N HIS A 10 59.14 9.64 -7.95
CA HIS A 10 58.41 8.46 -7.44
C HIS A 10 57.25 8.83 -6.49
N ARG A 11 56.17 8.06 -6.70
CA ARG A 11 55.15 7.60 -5.74
C ARG A 11 54.07 8.60 -5.28
N VAL A 12 52.96 8.50 -6.00
CA VAL A 12 51.60 8.66 -5.49
C VAL A 12 51.37 7.58 -4.42
N SER A 13 50.92 7.97 -3.22
CA SER A 13 50.35 7.06 -2.24
C SER A 13 49.23 7.76 -1.47
N SER A 14 48.00 7.43 -1.83
CA SER A 14 46.77 7.69 -1.06
C SER A 14 46.87 7.06 0.33
N PRO A 15 46.39 7.72 1.40
CA PRO A 15 46.08 7.05 2.65
C PRO A 15 44.63 6.55 2.60
N THR A 16 44.45 5.26 2.34
CA THR A 16 43.19 4.55 2.59
C THR A 16 42.99 4.43 4.10
N LEU A 17 42.09 5.23 4.65
CA LEU A 17 41.58 5.06 6.02
C LEU A 17 40.67 3.83 6.06
N ILE A 18 41.26 2.66 6.25
CA ILE A 18 40.53 1.42 6.58
C ILE A 18 40.13 1.51 8.06
N CYS A 19 38.91 1.97 8.31
CA CYS A 19 38.28 1.86 9.63
C CYS A 19 38.01 0.37 9.92
N ARG A 20 38.88 -0.26 10.73
CA ARG A 20 38.69 -1.61 11.25
C ARG A 20 37.60 -1.58 12.33
N CYS A 21 36.33 -1.71 11.93
CA CYS A 21 35.26 -2.01 12.86
C CYS A 21 35.32 -3.51 13.22
N ARG A 22 35.79 -3.82 14.44
CA ARG A 22 35.77 -5.17 15.02
C ARG A 22 34.32 -5.61 15.17
N ARG A 23 33.90 -6.63 14.42
CA ARG A 23 32.65 -7.37 14.70
C ARG A 23 32.77 -8.01 16.08
N ARG A 24 32.07 -7.48 17.08
CA ARG A 24 31.69 -8.26 18.27
C ARG A 24 30.51 -9.13 17.85
N ALA A 25 30.73 -10.44 17.85
CA ALA A 25 29.65 -11.41 17.79
C ALA A 25 28.80 -11.25 19.06
N ALA A 26 27.60 -10.68 18.91
CA ALA A 26 26.55 -10.75 19.91
C ALA A 26 25.66 -11.95 19.57
N GLY A 27 25.31 -12.72 20.61
CA GLY A 27 24.68 -14.02 20.53
C GLY A 27 23.41 -14.03 19.69
N SER A 28 23.31 -15.04 18.84
CA SER A 28 22.09 -15.48 18.18
C SER A 28 21.09 -15.95 19.24
N THR A 29 20.22 -15.05 19.68
CA THR A 29 18.88 -15.43 20.12
C THR A 29 18.07 -15.68 18.87
N LYS A 30 17.62 -16.92 18.67
CA LYS A 30 16.64 -17.26 17.64
C LYS A 30 15.39 -16.41 17.88
N THR A 31 15.23 -15.32 17.14
CA THR A 31 13.95 -14.67 16.97
C THR A 31 13.12 -15.64 16.15
N GLU A 32 12.08 -16.24 16.75
CA GLU A 32 11.02 -16.87 15.96
C GLU A 32 10.55 -15.82 14.95
N GLY A 33 10.73 -16.14 13.67
CA GLY A 33 10.58 -15.19 12.57
C GLY A 33 9.13 -14.73 12.45
N MET A 34 8.80 -13.62 13.11
CA MET A 34 7.60 -12.88 12.80
C MET A 34 7.79 -12.27 11.41
N MET A 35 7.21 -12.91 10.40
CA MET A 35 7.10 -12.38 9.05
C MET A 35 6.39 -11.03 9.11
N PHE A 36 6.99 -10.02 8.48
CA PHE A 36 6.46 -8.67 8.48
C PHE A 36 5.16 -8.63 7.66
N ARG A 37 4.10 -8.00 8.16
CA ARG A 37 2.78 -8.05 7.53
C ARG A 37 2.48 -6.72 6.86
N SER A 38 2.31 -6.76 5.54
CA SER A 38 1.79 -5.63 4.79
C SER A 38 0.28 -5.50 5.02
N HIS A 39 -0.15 -4.26 5.01
CA HIS A 39 -1.52 -3.80 5.05
C HIS A 39 -1.93 -3.08 3.77
N SER A 40 -0.97 -2.69 2.91
CA SER A 40 -1.26 -2.04 1.64
C SER A 40 -1.56 -3.04 0.51
N GLN A 41 -2.04 -2.51 -0.62
CA GLN A 41 -2.45 -3.32 -1.76
C GLN A 41 -1.26 -3.93 -2.51
N ASN A 42 -0.21 -3.13 -2.72
CA ASN A 42 0.92 -3.47 -3.58
C ASN A 42 2.28 -3.42 -2.85
N GLY A 43 2.27 -3.50 -1.52
CA GLY A 43 3.48 -3.55 -0.68
C GLY A 43 4.21 -2.21 -0.53
N GLU A 44 3.54 -1.10 -0.80
CA GLU A 44 4.04 0.27 -0.60
C GLU A 44 4.54 0.50 0.82
N ASP A 45 3.81 -0.02 1.81
CA ASP A 45 4.19 0.07 3.22
C ASP A 45 5.53 -0.64 3.50
N ILE A 46 5.79 -1.77 2.86
CA ILE A 46 7.05 -2.52 2.96
C ILE A 46 8.20 -1.75 2.31
N VAL A 47 7.96 -1.18 1.13
CA VAL A 47 8.96 -0.37 0.43
C VAL A 47 9.35 0.85 1.26
N LEU A 48 8.36 1.56 1.83
CA LEU A 48 8.61 2.66 2.75
C LEU A 48 9.32 2.18 4.02
N TRP A 49 8.90 1.05 4.60
CA TRP A 49 9.50 0.50 5.81
C TRP A 49 10.96 0.11 5.62
N ARG A 50 11.32 -0.40 4.43
CA ARG A 50 12.72 -0.68 4.06
C ARG A 50 13.59 0.57 4.15
N ALA A 51 13.05 1.73 3.78
CA ALA A 51 13.75 3.00 3.81
C ALA A 51 13.71 3.70 5.18
N LEU A 52 12.62 3.56 5.92
CA LEU A 52 12.31 4.40 7.09
C LEU A 52 12.24 3.63 8.41
N GLY A 53 12.20 2.30 8.42
CA GLY A 53 11.92 1.47 9.61
C GLY A 53 12.95 1.56 10.75
N SER A 54 14.07 2.25 10.53
CA SER A 54 15.04 2.57 11.60
C SER A 54 14.68 3.81 12.42
N ILE A 55 13.67 4.58 11.99
CA ILE A 55 13.21 5.80 12.64
C ILE A 55 12.08 5.45 13.62
N SER A 56 12.22 5.88 14.88
CA SER A 56 11.33 5.45 15.97
C SER A 56 9.99 6.16 16.00
N GLN A 57 9.92 7.44 15.65
CA GLN A 57 8.71 8.26 15.70
C GLN A 57 8.70 9.25 14.54
N GLY A 58 8.37 8.77 13.35
CA GLY A 58 8.20 9.62 12.18
C GLY A 58 6.77 10.11 12.01
N THR A 59 6.59 10.95 11.00
CA THR A 59 5.33 11.61 10.65
C THR A 59 5.03 11.39 9.19
N TRP A 60 3.76 11.12 8.87
CA TRP A 60 3.26 11.07 7.51
C TRP A 60 2.15 12.09 7.27
N ILE A 61 1.87 12.34 6.00
CA ILE A 61 0.61 12.90 5.55
C ILE A 61 0.01 11.91 4.54
N ASP A 62 -1.24 11.53 4.75
CA ASP A 62 -1.99 10.59 3.93
C ASP A 62 -3.19 11.30 3.31
N VAL A 63 -3.11 11.62 2.02
CA VAL A 63 -4.18 12.26 1.25
C VAL A 63 -4.93 11.19 0.48
N GLY A 64 -6.23 11.04 0.79
CA GLY A 64 -7.01 9.86 0.43
C GLY A 64 -6.71 8.70 1.37
N ALA A 65 -6.89 8.95 2.67
CA ALA A 65 -6.47 8.01 3.71
C ALA A 65 -7.31 6.72 3.73
N ASN A 66 -8.59 6.79 3.35
CA ASN A 66 -9.50 5.65 3.29
C ASN A 66 -9.45 4.78 4.58
N ASP A 67 -9.51 3.46 4.46
CA ASP A 67 -9.61 2.53 5.58
C ASP A 67 -8.33 2.54 6.46
N PRO A 68 -8.46 2.63 7.81
CA PRO A 68 -7.30 2.67 8.70
C PRO A 68 -6.50 1.37 8.76
N VAL A 69 -6.97 0.25 8.21
CA VAL A 69 -6.34 -1.08 8.36
C VAL A 69 -6.26 -1.85 7.05
N VAL A 70 -7.33 -1.84 6.27
CA VAL A 70 -7.40 -2.51 4.96
C VAL A 70 -6.78 -1.59 3.92
N ASP A 71 -5.90 -2.13 3.08
CA ASP A 71 -5.24 -1.38 2.01
C ASP A 71 -4.47 -0.13 2.50
N SER A 72 -4.12 -0.10 3.80
CA SER A 72 -3.52 1.05 4.47
C SER A 72 -2.00 1.02 4.38
N VAL A 73 -1.43 2.01 3.70
CA VAL A 73 0.03 2.23 3.63
C VAL A 73 0.61 2.65 4.98
N THR A 74 -0.20 3.29 5.82
CA THR A 74 0.24 3.91 7.09
C THR A 74 0.12 2.98 8.30
N LYS A 75 -0.58 1.85 8.18
CA LYS A 75 -0.86 0.94 9.32
C LYS A 75 0.38 0.37 9.99
N VAL A 76 1.33 -0.07 9.19
CA VAL A 76 2.62 -0.56 9.68
C VAL A 76 3.35 0.50 10.51
N PHE A 77 3.35 1.75 10.07
CA PHE A 77 4.02 2.87 10.76
C PHE A 77 3.30 3.22 12.06
N SER A 78 1.97 3.30 12.01
CA SER A 78 1.17 3.57 13.20
C SER A 78 1.38 2.49 14.27
N ASP A 79 1.40 1.21 13.91
CA ASP A 79 1.72 0.12 14.85
C ASP A 79 3.11 0.25 15.46
N ALA A 80 4.07 0.77 14.70
CA ALA A 80 5.44 1.05 15.13
C ALA A 80 5.60 2.32 15.97
N GLY A 81 4.51 3.04 16.25
CA GLY A 81 4.53 4.19 17.15
C GLY A 81 4.60 5.55 16.46
N TRP A 82 4.53 5.58 15.13
CA TRP A 82 4.42 6.80 14.36
C TRP A 82 3.00 7.37 14.47
N SER A 83 2.85 8.64 14.08
CA SER A 83 1.55 9.32 13.96
C SER A 83 1.58 10.31 12.81
N GLY A 84 0.44 10.59 12.20
CA GLY A 84 0.39 11.48 11.04
C GLY A 84 -0.91 12.26 10.91
N LEU A 85 -1.02 12.91 9.75
CA LEU A 85 -2.21 13.63 9.32
C LEU A 85 -2.90 12.82 8.22
N ASN A 86 -4.14 12.41 8.46
CA ASN A 86 -4.97 11.68 7.51
C ASN A 86 -6.06 12.62 6.98
N ILE A 87 -6.25 12.66 5.67
CA ILE A 87 -7.18 13.57 4.99
C ILE A 87 -8.04 12.75 4.04
N ASP A 88 -9.36 12.81 4.24
CA ASP A 88 -10.34 12.11 3.43
C ASP A 88 -11.66 12.90 3.44
N PRO A 89 -12.36 13.08 2.31
CA PRO A 89 -13.60 13.86 2.29
C PRO A 89 -14.81 13.16 2.95
N LEU A 90 -14.70 11.88 3.31
CA LEU A 90 -15.82 11.09 3.83
C LEU A 90 -15.90 11.09 5.37
N PRO A 91 -17.03 11.54 5.97
CA PRO A 91 -17.20 11.52 7.42
C PRO A 91 -17.07 10.13 8.06
N VAL A 92 -17.55 9.10 7.37
CA VAL A 92 -17.43 7.70 7.83
C VAL A 92 -15.97 7.25 7.89
N ILE A 93 -15.12 7.75 6.99
CA ILE A 93 -13.68 7.43 7.00
C ILE A 93 -13.00 8.15 8.16
N GLU A 94 -13.29 9.43 8.37
CA GLU A 94 -12.80 10.18 9.53
C GLU A 94 -13.14 9.49 10.86
N GLU A 95 -14.38 9.03 11.03
CA GLU A 95 -14.81 8.33 12.24
C GLU A 95 -13.99 7.06 12.48
N ARG A 96 -13.84 6.22 11.44
CA ARG A 96 -13.05 4.98 11.50
C ARG A 96 -11.58 5.25 11.83
N LEU A 97 -10.98 6.26 11.20
CA LEU A 97 -9.62 6.68 11.49
C LEU A 97 -9.48 7.16 12.93
N ARG A 98 -10.41 8.01 13.43
CA ARG A 98 -10.38 8.52 14.81
C ARG A 98 -10.48 7.41 15.84
N GLU A 99 -11.30 6.39 15.58
CA GLU A 99 -11.44 5.23 16.46
C GLU A 99 -10.20 4.33 16.45
N ALA A 100 -9.66 4.01 15.27
CA ALA A 100 -8.51 3.14 15.12
C ALA A 100 -7.18 3.81 15.45
N ARG A 101 -7.09 5.14 15.32
CA ARG A 101 -5.87 5.95 15.35
C ARG A 101 -5.97 7.17 16.27
N PRO A 102 -6.06 6.97 17.59
CA PRO A 102 -6.23 8.09 18.54
C PRO A 102 -5.03 9.06 18.63
N ARG A 103 -3.88 8.74 18.02
CA ARG A 103 -2.70 9.62 17.96
C ARG A 103 -2.66 10.50 16.71
N ASP A 104 -3.43 10.14 15.69
CA ASP A 104 -3.39 10.82 14.41
C ASP A 104 -4.31 12.04 14.43
N ARG A 105 -4.02 13.01 13.56
CA ARG A 105 -4.96 14.08 13.22
C ARG A 105 -5.72 13.62 11.98
N ASN A 106 -7.05 13.69 11.99
CA ASN A 106 -7.89 13.27 10.87
C ASN A 106 -8.75 14.47 10.44
N LEU A 107 -8.82 14.75 9.15
CA LEU A 107 -9.58 15.88 8.61
C LEU A 107 -10.58 15.39 7.55
N CYS A 108 -11.87 15.69 7.78
CA CYS A 108 -12.95 15.43 6.83
C CYS A 108 -13.06 16.54 5.77
N LEU A 109 -12.12 16.58 4.81
CA LEU A 109 -12.08 17.56 3.73
C LEU A 109 -11.33 17.02 2.50
N ALA A 110 -11.57 17.64 1.35
CA ALA A 110 -10.80 17.38 0.13
C ALA A 110 -9.59 18.33 0.01
N LEU A 111 -8.56 17.91 -0.73
CA LEU A 111 -7.46 18.77 -1.13
C LEU A 111 -7.52 19.09 -2.62
N GLY A 112 -7.21 20.33 -2.98
CA GLY A 112 -7.14 20.77 -4.37
C GLY A 112 -6.23 21.98 -4.56
N SER A 113 -6.27 22.58 -5.75
CA SER A 113 -5.38 23.68 -6.14
C SER A 113 -5.77 25.03 -5.52
N ALA A 114 -7.00 25.16 -5.02
CA ALA A 114 -7.52 26.34 -4.34
C ALA A 114 -8.55 25.94 -3.26
N PRO A 115 -8.79 26.78 -2.24
CA PRO A 115 -9.88 26.54 -1.29
C PRO A 115 -11.25 26.73 -1.95
N GLY A 116 -12.26 26.01 -1.48
CA GLY A 116 -13.63 26.10 -1.96
C GLY A 116 -14.49 24.93 -1.50
N ASP A 117 -15.53 24.63 -2.26
CA ASP A 117 -16.34 23.43 -2.10
C ASP A 117 -16.17 22.54 -3.33
N LEU A 118 -16.08 21.23 -3.11
CA LEU A 118 -15.91 20.23 -4.15
C LEU A 118 -17.16 19.36 -4.25
N GLN A 119 -17.61 19.15 -5.49
CA GLN A 119 -18.64 18.17 -5.80
C GLN A 119 -18.03 16.76 -5.69
N PHE A 120 -18.63 15.89 -4.88
CA PHE A 120 -18.11 14.54 -4.62
C PHE A 120 -19.23 13.52 -4.69
N PHE A 121 -18.98 12.37 -5.32
CA PHE A 121 -19.96 11.32 -5.53
C PHE A 121 -19.51 10.04 -4.82
N THR A 122 -20.43 9.39 -4.12
CA THR A 122 -20.16 8.17 -3.36
C THR A 122 -21.10 7.06 -3.77
N VAL A 123 -20.59 5.83 -3.88
CA VAL A 123 -21.41 4.65 -4.15
C VAL A 123 -21.76 3.93 -2.85
N GLU A 124 -23.05 3.70 -2.59
CA GLU A 124 -23.47 2.98 -1.39
C GLU A 124 -22.92 1.54 -1.39
N GLY A 125 -22.31 1.13 -0.27
CA GLY A 125 -21.69 -0.19 -0.12
C GLY A 125 -20.34 -0.37 -0.85
N ALA A 126 -19.87 0.62 -1.60
CA ALA A 126 -18.61 0.58 -2.33
C ALA A 126 -17.88 1.93 -2.29
N LEU A 127 -17.48 2.36 -1.08
CA LEU A 127 -16.80 3.66 -0.88
C LEU A 127 -15.51 3.82 -1.69
N GLY A 128 -14.83 2.72 -2.04
CA GLY A 128 -13.67 2.73 -2.93
C GLY A 128 -13.99 3.05 -4.41
N LEU A 129 -15.25 3.30 -4.76
CA LEU A 129 -15.68 3.82 -6.07
C LEU A 129 -16.10 5.29 -6.00
N SER A 130 -15.77 5.98 -4.91
CA SER A 130 -16.10 7.40 -4.78
C SER A 130 -15.29 8.22 -5.77
N THR A 131 -15.88 9.25 -6.36
CA THR A 131 -15.25 10.00 -7.44
C THR A 131 -15.64 11.48 -7.42
N THR A 132 -14.78 12.33 -7.97
CA THR A 132 -15.09 13.72 -8.28
C THR A 132 -15.59 13.91 -9.71
N ASP A 133 -15.57 12.86 -10.53
CA ASP A 133 -15.96 12.89 -11.93
C ASP A 133 -17.47 12.60 -12.09
N SER A 134 -18.22 13.60 -12.56
CA SER A 134 -19.65 13.47 -12.81
C SER A 134 -19.99 12.47 -13.91
N ASP A 135 -19.11 12.27 -14.90
CA ASP A 135 -19.33 11.30 -15.98
C ASP A 135 -19.13 9.88 -15.46
N ALA A 136 -18.14 9.65 -14.59
CA ALA A 136 -17.96 8.39 -13.89
C ALA A 136 -19.15 8.08 -12.98
N ALA A 137 -19.63 9.07 -12.20
CA ALA A 137 -20.82 8.95 -11.37
C ALA A 137 -22.07 8.60 -12.20
N ALA A 138 -22.29 9.28 -13.33
CA ALA A 138 -23.38 8.97 -14.24
C ALA A 138 -23.26 7.55 -14.82
N SER A 139 -22.04 7.09 -15.11
CA SER A 139 -21.78 5.71 -15.54
C SER A 139 -22.17 4.71 -14.45
N TYR A 140 -21.81 4.94 -13.19
CA TYR A 140 -22.19 4.08 -12.07
C TYR A 140 -23.71 3.98 -11.91
N VAL A 141 -24.41 5.11 -12.00
CA VAL A 141 -25.89 5.14 -12.00
C VAL A 141 -26.45 4.30 -13.16
N SER A 142 -25.86 4.39 -14.36
CA SER A 142 -26.32 3.62 -15.53
C SER A 142 -26.10 2.11 -15.37
N HIS A 143 -25.13 1.71 -14.53
CA HIS A 143 -24.88 0.32 -14.13
C HIS A 143 -25.72 -0.15 -12.94
N GLY A 144 -26.66 0.67 -12.46
CA GLY A 144 -27.57 0.32 -11.37
C GLY A 144 -26.97 0.44 -9.98
N LEU A 145 -25.85 1.16 -9.83
CA LEU A 145 -25.27 1.48 -8.53
C LEU A 145 -25.99 2.69 -7.91
N ASP A 146 -26.15 2.67 -6.59
CA ASP A 146 -26.72 3.80 -5.84
C ASP A 146 -25.63 4.85 -5.58
N VAL A 147 -25.77 6.02 -6.20
CA VAL A 147 -24.80 7.11 -6.15
C VAL A 147 -25.42 8.29 -5.42
N THR A 148 -24.74 8.74 -4.37
CA THR A 148 -25.09 9.97 -3.64
C THR A 148 -24.10 11.08 -3.96
N GLU A 149 -24.62 12.27 -4.24
CA GLU A 149 -23.86 13.49 -4.45
C GLU A 149 -23.74 14.28 -3.14
N HIS A 150 -22.53 14.74 -2.85
CA HIS A 150 -22.18 15.54 -1.68
C HIS A 150 -21.41 16.79 -2.11
N SER A 151 -21.47 17.82 -1.27
CA SER A 151 -20.55 18.95 -1.33
C SER A 151 -19.62 18.86 -0.13
N VAL A 152 -18.31 18.80 -0.40
CA VAL A 152 -17.28 18.64 0.64
C VAL A 152 -16.37 19.87 0.68
N PRO A 153 -15.96 20.33 1.88
CA PRO A 153 -15.05 21.45 1.98
C PRO A 153 -13.69 21.07 1.36
N MET A 154 -13.11 22.00 0.62
CA MET A 154 -11.83 21.81 -0.06
C MET A 154 -10.83 22.86 0.41
N ARG A 155 -9.59 22.43 0.66
CA ARG A 155 -8.44 23.29 1.02
C ARG A 155 -7.22 22.97 0.16
N THR A 156 -6.20 23.82 0.22
CA THR A 156 -4.90 23.50 -0.38
C THR A 156 -4.04 22.70 0.61
N LEU A 157 -3.21 21.78 0.09
CA LEU A 157 -2.26 21.02 0.92
C LEU A 157 -1.36 21.96 1.73
N ALA A 158 -0.89 23.05 1.13
CA ALA A 158 -0.07 24.04 1.82
C ALA A 158 -0.79 24.66 3.03
N SER A 159 -2.06 25.04 2.89
CA SER A 159 -2.83 25.65 3.99
C SER A 159 -3.09 24.67 5.13
N VAL A 160 -3.30 23.39 4.81
CA VAL A 160 -3.53 22.34 5.80
C VAL A 160 -2.22 21.98 6.51
N TRP A 161 -1.12 21.89 5.76
CA TRP A 161 0.20 21.65 6.33
C TRP A 161 0.60 22.76 7.32
N ASP A 162 0.41 24.03 6.93
CA ASP A 162 0.74 25.18 7.77
C ASP A 162 0.00 25.20 9.11
N GLU A 163 -1.22 24.64 9.17
CA GLU A 163 -2.05 24.64 10.37
C GLU A 163 -1.85 23.39 11.23
N TYR A 164 -1.69 22.22 10.61
CA TYR A 164 -1.80 20.93 11.30
C TYR A 164 -0.51 20.11 11.37
N VAL A 165 0.58 20.55 10.76
CA VAL A 165 1.81 19.74 10.70
C VAL A 165 2.96 20.47 11.37
N GLU A 166 3.60 19.78 12.31
CA GLU A 166 4.75 20.26 13.05
C GLU A 166 5.95 19.33 12.78
N GLY A 167 7.13 19.91 12.54
CA GLY A 167 8.36 19.14 12.34
C GLY A 167 8.50 18.51 10.95
N GLU A 168 9.29 17.44 10.88
CA GLU A 168 9.61 16.75 9.62
C GLU A 168 8.52 15.77 9.21
N VAL A 169 8.15 15.79 7.93
CA VAL A 169 7.31 14.75 7.31
C VAL A 169 8.22 13.79 6.55
N HIS A 170 8.09 12.51 6.85
CA HIS A 170 8.94 11.47 6.30
C HIS A 170 8.38 10.93 5.00
N PHE A 171 7.06 10.85 4.87
CA PHE A 171 6.42 10.60 3.58
C PHE A 171 5.06 11.29 3.45
N LEU A 172 4.74 11.67 2.22
CA LEU A 172 3.44 12.15 1.78
C LEU A 172 2.88 11.12 0.79
N LYS A 173 1.71 10.54 1.09
CA LYS A 173 0.92 9.73 0.14
C LYS A 173 -0.16 10.61 -0.47
N ILE A 174 -0.34 10.50 -1.79
CA ILE A 174 -1.42 11.12 -2.55
C ILE A 174 -2.04 10.06 -3.45
N ASP A 175 -3.31 9.79 -3.23
CA ASP A 175 -4.09 8.78 -3.93
C ASP A 175 -5.54 9.22 -3.77
N VAL A 176 -6.04 9.95 -4.75
CA VAL A 176 -7.30 10.69 -4.68
C VAL A 176 -8.11 10.46 -5.96
N GLU A 177 -7.96 9.27 -6.53
CA GLU A 177 -8.77 8.74 -7.63
C GLU A 177 -8.85 9.70 -8.84
N GLY A 178 -7.71 10.28 -9.23
CA GLY A 178 -7.57 11.13 -10.42
C GLY A 178 -7.40 12.63 -10.13
N ALA A 179 -7.51 13.07 -8.87
CA ALA A 179 -7.31 14.45 -8.46
C ALA A 179 -5.85 14.80 -8.06
N GLU A 180 -4.88 13.90 -8.29
CA GLU A 180 -3.51 14.00 -7.76
C GLU A 180 -2.82 15.30 -8.19
N ARG A 181 -3.04 15.71 -9.44
CA ARG A 181 -2.51 16.96 -9.97
C ARG A 181 -3.00 18.17 -9.18
N ALA A 182 -4.29 18.23 -8.88
CA ALA A 182 -4.88 19.37 -8.16
C ALA A 182 -4.33 19.47 -6.73
N VAL A 183 -4.15 18.32 -6.06
CA VAL A 183 -3.49 18.27 -4.74
C VAL A 183 -2.07 18.81 -4.81
N LEU A 184 -1.29 18.38 -5.81
CA LEU A 184 0.09 18.82 -6.01
C LEU A 184 0.20 20.31 -6.39
N GLU A 185 -0.74 20.85 -7.17
CA GLU A 185 -0.83 22.29 -7.46
C GLU A 185 -1.15 23.13 -6.21
N GLY A 186 -1.87 22.55 -5.25
CA GLY A 186 -2.15 23.15 -3.94
C GLY A 186 -1.03 23.01 -2.90
N ALA A 187 0.10 22.41 -3.25
CA ALA A 187 1.25 22.23 -2.36
C ALA A 187 2.28 23.36 -2.51
N ASP A 188 3.05 23.62 -1.45
CA ASP A 188 4.23 24.50 -1.51
C ASP A 188 5.49 23.73 -1.11
N PHE A 189 6.09 23.04 -2.07
CA PHE A 189 7.27 22.21 -1.84
C PHE A 189 8.57 22.98 -1.53
N SER A 190 8.53 24.31 -1.61
CA SER A 190 9.62 25.18 -1.18
C SER A 190 9.61 25.42 0.34
N ARG A 191 8.41 25.35 0.95
CA ARG A 191 8.19 25.50 2.40
C ARG A 191 7.97 24.16 3.09
N HIS A 192 7.21 23.27 2.46
CA HIS A 192 6.82 21.96 2.99
C HIS A 192 7.59 20.86 2.29
N ARG A 193 8.38 20.11 3.06
CA ARG A 193 9.44 19.28 2.50
C ARG A 193 9.39 17.84 3.01
N PRO A 194 8.41 17.03 2.56
CA PRO A 194 8.41 15.60 2.86
C PRO A 194 9.67 14.94 2.29
N TRP A 195 10.24 13.95 2.99
CA TRP A 195 11.42 13.25 2.47
C TRP A 195 11.08 12.39 1.25
N ILE A 196 9.90 11.76 1.27
CA ILE A 196 9.38 10.89 0.21
C ILE A 196 8.00 11.39 -0.20
N VAL A 197 7.71 11.39 -1.50
CA VAL A 197 6.35 11.60 -2.03
C VAL A 197 5.96 10.35 -2.82
N LEU A 198 4.84 9.76 -2.44
CA LEU A 198 4.20 8.64 -3.11
C LEU A 198 2.93 9.15 -3.77
N VAL A 199 2.78 8.94 -5.08
CA VAL A 199 1.61 9.40 -5.83
C VAL A 199 1.06 8.26 -6.69
N GLU A 200 -0.24 7.98 -6.58
CA GLU A 200 -0.89 7.07 -7.51
C GLU A 200 -0.80 7.63 -8.94
N SER A 201 -0.43 6.79 -9.88
CA SER A 201 0.06 7.22 -11.20
C SER A 201 -0.59 6.48 -12.36
N VAL A 202 -1.76 5.90 -12.16
CA VAL A 202 -2.51 5.13 -13.16
C VAL A 202 -3.94 5.67 -13.27
N GLU A 203 -4.57 5.49 -14.42
CA GLU A 203 -5.99 5.80 -14.56
C GLU A 203 -6.84 4.86 -13.68
N PRO A 204 -7.90 5.36 -13.02
CA PRO A 204 -8.80 4.53 -12.25
C PRO A 204 -9.34 3.37 -13.10
N VAL A 205 -9.09 2.14 -12.66
CA VAL A 205 -9.56 0.96 -13.39
C VAL A 205 -11.02 0.74 -13.05
N VAL A 206 -11.93 1.16 -13.93
CA VAL A 206 -13.31 0.67 -13.88
C VAL A 206 -13.26 -0.82 -14.19
N LEU A 207 -13.48 -1.66 -13.18
CA LEU A 207 -13.57 -3.12 -13.30
C LEU A 207 -14.89 -3.54 -13.98
N ASP A 208 -15.22 -2.98 -15.14
CA ASP A 208 -16.41 -3.38 -15.91
C ASP A 208 -16.15 -4.61 -16.80
N GLY A 209 -14.92 -5.14 -16.79
CA GLY A 209 -14.52 -6.30 -17.58
C GLY A 209 -14.44 -6.03 -19.09
N THR A 210 -14.68 -4.80 -19.55
CA THR A 210 -14.65 -4.42 -20.97
C THR A 210 -13.23 -4.28 -21.52
N GLN A 211 -12.22 -4.18 -20.65
CA GLN A 211 -10.81 -4.12 -21.05
C GLN A 211 -10.22 -5.47 -21.49
N ARG A 212 -11.02 -6.55 -21.57
CA ARG A 212 -10.58 -7.81 -22.17
C ARG A 212 -10.42 -7.64 -23.68
N LYS A 213 -9.17 -7.54 -24.15
CA LYS A 213 -8.86 -7.75 -25.56
C LYS A 213 -9.31 -9.16 -25.99
N GLU A 214 -9.57 -9.36 -27.29
CA GLU A 214 -9.83 -10.69 -27.87
C GLU A 214 -8.73 -11.72 -27.53
N SER A 215 -7.51 -11.26 -27.23
CA SER A 215 -6.39 -12.08 -26.77
C SER A 215 -6.49 -12.57 -25.32
N GLY A 216 -7.49 -12.11 -24.54
CA GLY A 216 -7.64 -12.40 -23.11
C GLY A 216 -6.65 -11.66 -22.20
N ALA A 217 -5.72 -10.87 -22.76
CA ALA A 217 -4.77 -10.08 -21.97
C ALA A 217 -5.41 -8.77 -21.50
N ILE A 218 -5.26 -8.47 -20.21
CA ILE A 218 -5.62 -7.17 -19.62
C ILE A 218 -4.39 -6.27 -19.73
N PRO A 219 -4.42 -5.19 -20.55
CA PRO A 219 -3.31 -4.25 -20.60
C PRO A 219 -3.15 -3.52 -19.26
N PRO A 220 -1.94 -3.05 -18.90
CA PRO A 220 -1.81 -2.17 -17.76
C PRO A 220 -2.60 -0.88 -18.00
N PRO A 221 -3.18 -0.27 -16.95
CA PRO A 221 -3.85 1.01 -17.07
C PRO A 221 -2.87 2.08 -17.59
N PRO A 222 -3.34 3.07 -18.38
CA PRO A 222 -2.52 4.18 -18.79
C PRO A 222 -1.98 4.93 -17.57
N SER A 223 -0.77 5.50 -17.70
CA SER A 223 -0.17 6.24 -16.59
C SER A 223 -0.53 7.72 -16.63
N THR A 224 -0.86 8.28 -15.47
CA THR A 224 -1.29 9.68 -15.30
C THR A 224 -0.15 10.64 -14.94
N HIS A 225 1.05 10.14 -14.63
CA HIS A 225 2.17 10.95 -14.11
C HIS A 225 2.59 12.12 -15.00
N GLY A 226 2.44 12.01 -16.33
CA GLY A 226 2.77 13.08 -17.26
C GLY A 226 2.00 14.39 -17.00
N GLN A 227 0.88 14.31 -16.28
CA GLN A 227 0.05 15.46 -15.92
C GLN A 227 0.59 16.27 -14.74
N TRP A 228 1.42 15.68 -13.88
CA TRP A 228 1.81 16.29 -12.60
C TRP A 228 3.28 16.10 -12.20
N GLU A 229 4.06 15.22 -12.83
CA GLU A 229 5.45 14.90 -12.43
C GLU A 229 6.38 16.12 -12.44
N SER A 230 6.13 17.10 -13.31
CA SER A 230 6.87 18.37 -13.36
C SER A 230 6.76 19.16 -12.06
N LEU A 231 5.62 19.09 -11.35
CA LEU A 231 5.39 19.77 -10.08
C LEU A 231 6.33 19.26 -8.99
N LEU A 232 6.72 17.98 -9.04
CA LEU A 232 7.70 17.40 -8.11
C LEU A 232 9.14 17.61 -8.60
N THR A 233 9.42 17.28 -9.86
CA THR A 233 10.80 17.29 -10.40
C THR A 233 11.39 18.70 -10.47
N THR A 234 10.59 19.72 -10.83
CA THR A 234 11.01 21.13 -10.78
C THR A 234 11.24 21.61 -9.33
N ASN A 235 10.53 21.03 -8.36
CA ASN A 235 10.74 21.27 -6.93
C ASN A 235 11.78 20.34 -6.29
N GLY A 236 12.72 19.81 -7.10
CA GLY A 236 13.89 19.10 -6.60
C GLY A 236 13.61 17.71 -6.02
N TYR A 237 12.51 17.07 -6.42
CA TYR A 237 12.31 15.65 -6.16
C TYR A 237 12.89 14.79 -7.29
N GLN A 238 13.47 13.65 -6.92
CA GLN A 238 14.00 12.65 -7.83
C GLN A 238 13.06 11.45 -7.87
N PHE A 239 12.63 11.04 -9.07
CA PHE A 239 11.92 9.78 -9.27
C PHE A 239 12.83 8.58 -8.94
N VAL A 240 12.31 7.60 -8.20
CA VAL A 240 13.09 6.42 -7.78
C VAL A 240 12.43 5.08 -8.11
N LEU A 241 11.11 4.99 -8.11
CA LEU A 241 10.39 3.72 -8.34
C LEU A 241 8.99 3.97 -8.91
N PHE A 242 8.59 3.11 -9.82
CA PHE A 242 7.19 2.86 -10.16
C PHE A 242 6.90 1.40 -9.84
N ASP A 243 5.93 1.13 -8.96
CA ASP A 243 5.62 -0.23 -8.48
C ASP A 243 4.49 -0.93 -9.27
N GLY A 244 3.94 -0.25 -10.28
CA GLY A 244 2.80 -0.71 -11.06
C GLY A 244 1.52 0.11 -10.83
N LEU A 245 1.42 0.78 -9.67
CA LEU A 245 0.31 1.68 -9.32
C LEU A 245 0.84 3.06 -8.94
N ASN A 246 1.79 3.08 -8.02
CA ASN A 246 2.32 4.28 -7.39
C ASN A 246 3.73 4.61 -7.89
N ARG A 247 4.02 5.91 -7.98
CA ARG A 247 5.37 6.44 -8.22
C ARG A 247 5.93 7.05 -6.95
N PHE A 248 7.17 6.71 -6.64
CA PHE A 248 7.93 7.19 -5.51
C PHE A 248 8.93 8.24 -5.96
N TYR A 249 8.98 9.33 -5.22
CA TYR A 249 9.93 10.41 -5.39
C TYR A 249 10.60 10.73 -4.07
N VAL A 250 11.85 11.15 -4.12
CA VAL A 250 12.65 11.49 -2.94
C VAL A 250 13.19 12.91 -3.06
N ALA A 251 13.11 13.67 -1.97
CA ALA A 251 13.70 15.00 -1.91
C ALA A 251 15.23 14.91 -2.15
N ARG A 252 15.78 15.77 -3.02
CA ARG A 252 17.19 15.73 -3.45
C ARG A 252 18.19 15.60 -2.28
N GLU A 253 17.94 16.30 -1.19
CA GLU A 253 18.73 16.32 0.03
C GLU A 253 18.72 15.00 0.83
N ARG A 254 17.75 14.11 0.56
CA ARG A 254 17.65 12.76 1.15
C ARG A 254 17.99 11.64 0.16
N ALA A 255 18.15 11.97 -1.13
CA ALA A 255 18.28 11.01 -2.22
C ALA A 255 19.48 10.07 -2.07
N GLU A 256 20.63 10.54 -1.56
CA GLU A 256 21.82 9.72 -1.35
C GLU A 256 21.54 8.50 -0.45
N PHE A 257 20.70 8.66 0.57
CA PHE A 257 20.42 7.63 1.56
C PHE A 257 19.15 6.83 1.25
N LEU A 258 18.10 7.49 0.73
CA LEU A 258 16.79 6.85 0.55
C LEU A 258 16.60 6.25 -0.84
N ALA A 259 17.16 6.85 -1.91
CA ALA A 259 16.92 6.36 -3.27
C ALA A 259 17.36 4.91 -3.49
N PRO A 260 18.52 4.44 -2.98
CA PRO A 260 18.91 3.03 -3.13
C PRO A 260 17.98 2.03 -2.42
N LEU A 261 17.30 2.47 -1.36
CA LEU A 261 16.39 1.62 -0.57
C LEU A 261 15.00 1.54 -1.21
N LEU A 262 14.59 2.59 -1.91
CA LEU A 262 13.29 2.71 -2.57
C LEU A 262 13.30 2.28 -4.03
N SER A 263 14.45 2.09 -4.66
CA SER A 263 14.58 1.89 -6.12
C SER A 263 14.09 0.55 -6.66
N VAL A 264 13.66 -0.35 -5.78
CA VAL A 264 13.12 -1.67 -6.15
C VAL A 264 11.79 -1.91 -5.44
N PRO A 265 10.81 -2.49 -6.15
CA PRO A 265 9.51 -2.77 -5.56
C PRO A 265 9.62 -3.78 -4.41
N PHE A 266 8.51 -3.94 -3.68
CA PHE A 266 8.33 -5.04 -2.76
C PHE A 266 8.64 -6.37 -3.47
N ASN A 267 9.42 -7.23 -2.81
CA ASN A 267 9.76 -8.54 -3.35
C ASN A 267 10.05 -9.55 -2.23
N VAL A 268 10.30 -10.80 -2.63
CA VAL A 268 10.52 -11.92 -1.72
C VAL A 268 11.66 -11.72 -0.70
N LEU A 269 12.62 -10.83 -0.98
CA LEU A 269 13.73 -10.55 -0.08
C LEU A 269 13.33 -9.70 1.14
N ASP A 270 12.16 -9.05 1.09
CA ASP A 270 11.63 -8.29 2.23
C ASP A 270 11.10 -9.18 3.35
N GLN A 271 10.92 -10.49 3.09
CA GLN A 271 10.38 -11.46 4.06
C GLN A 271 9.07 -10.95 4.71
N ALA A 272 8.24 -10.31 3.87
CA ALA A 272 6.95 -9.77 4.26
C ALA A 272 5.82 -10.45 3.46
N GLU A 273 4.62 -10.40 4.01
CA GLU A 273 3.42 -10.99 3.42
C GLU A 273 2.36 -9.94 3.14
N LEU A 274 1.82 -9.95 1.91
CA LEU A 274 0.73 -9.09 1.47
C LEU A 274 -0.59 -9.40 2.18
N SER A 275 -1.38 -8.35 2.42
CA SER A 275 -2.70 -8.43 3.05
C SER A 275 -3.64 -9.39 2.30
N SER A 276 -3.66 -9.31 0.97
CA SER A 276 -4.47 -10.14 0.07
C SER A 276 -4.08 -11.63 0.13
N SER A 277 -2.78 -11.92 0.10
CA SER A 277 -2.26 -13.30 0.19
C SER A 277 -2.58 -13.94 1.54
N ARG A 278 -2.50 -13.15 2.62
CA ARG A 278 -2.88 -13.59 3.97
C ARG A 278 -4.38 -13.86 4.07
N ALA A 279 -5.22 -12.93 3.60
CA ALA A 279 -6.67 -13.09 3.66
C ALA A 279 -7.15 -14.33 2.90
N GLU A 280 -6.58 -14.62 1.72
CA GLU A 280 -6.91 -15.82 0.96
C GLU A 280 -6.45 -17.09 1.66
N ARG A 281 -5.25 -17.10 2.27
CA ARG A 281 -4.79 -18.24 3.08
C ARG A 281 -5.69 -18.49 4.28
N ASP A 282 -6.06 -17.46 5.04
CA ASP A 282 -6.95 -17.59 6.19
C ASP A 282 -8.32 -18.16 5.76
N ARG A 283 -8.84 -17.72 4.61
CA ARG A 283 -10.07 -18.26 4.01
C ARG A 283 -9.93 -19.74 3.66
N LEU A 284 -8.86 -20.12 2.96
CA LEU A 284 -8.61 -21.51 2.56
C LEU A 284 -8.41 -22.42 3.78
N GLU A 285 -7.75 -21.94 4.83
CA GLU A 285 -7.58 -22.66 6.09
C GLU A 285 -8.93 -22.90 6.79
N GLN A 286 -9.82 -21.90 6.82
CA GLN A 286 -11.17 -22.05 7.35
C GLN A 286 -12.02 -23.04 6.54
N GLU A 287 -11.93 -22.99 5.21
CA GLU A 287 -12.64 -23.91 4.33
C GLU A 287 -12.12 -25.35 4.50
N LEU A 288 -10.81 -25.53 4.58
CA LEU A 288 -10.19 -26.82 4.86
C LEU A 288 -10.62 -27.37 6.22
N ALA A 289 -10.69 -26.53 7.26
CA ALA A 289 -11.16 -26.93 8.57
C ALA A 289 -12.63 -27.37 8.54
N ARG A 290 -13.50 -26.65 7.81
CA ARG A 290 -14.91 -27.02 7.61
C ARG A 290 -15.04 -28.36 6.89
N MET A 291 -14.32 -28.54 5.78
CA MET A 291 -14.33 -29.80 5.02
C MET A 291 -13.80 -30.97 5.84
N SER A 292 -12.75 -30.75 6.64
CA SER A 292 -12.22 -31.79 7.54
C SER A 292 -13.25 -32.20 8.60
N ALA A 293 -13.95 -31.23 9.21
CA ALA A 293 -14.99 -31.51 10.18
C ALA A 293 -16.17 -32.29 9.57
N GLU A 294 -16.61 -31.93 8.36
CA GLU A 294 -17.66 -32.64 7.63
C GLU A 294 -17.23 -34.08 7.28
N ARG A 295 -15.99 -34.27 6.79
CA ARG A 295 -15.43 -35.59 6.52
C ARG A 295 -15.43 -36.45 7.77
N ASP A 296 -15.02 -35.90 8.91
CA ASP A 296 -14.94 -36.64 10.16
C ASP A 296 -16.35 -37.01 10.68
N LEU A 297 -17.34 -36.12 10.52
CA LEU A 297 -18.75 -36.40 10.80
C LEU A 297 -19.27 -37.55 9.93
N LEU A 298 -19.13 -37.46 8.60
CA LEU A 298 -19.56 -38.49 7.66
C LEU A 298 -18.83 -39.82 7.91
N GLY A 299 -17.54 -39.76 8.26
CA GLY A 299 -16.75 -40.92 8.67
C GLY A 299 -17.31 -41.58 9.92
N GLY A 300 -17.72 -40.79 10.91
CA GLY A 300 -18.40 -41.24 12.13
C GLY A 300 -19.76 -41.88 11.84
N GLU A 301 -20.60 -41.25 11.01
CA GLU A 301 -21.89 -41.80 10.59
C GLU A 301 -21.72 -43.11 9.83
N LEU A 302 -20.77 -43.18 8.89
CA LEU A 302 -20.47 -44.40 8.14
C LEU A 302 -19.98 -45.51 9.07
N ALA A 303 -19.14 -45.19 10.06
CA ALA A 303 -18.70 -46.14 11.07
C ALA A 303 -19.87 -46.65 11.91
N ALA A 304 -20.79 -45.76 12.33
CA ALA A 304 -22.00 -46.13 13.07
C ALA A 304 -22.92 -47.04 12.25
N ILE A 305 -23.16 -46.71 10.97
CA ILE A 305 -23.92 -47.56 10.04
C ILE A 305 -23.25 -48.92 9.90
N ARG A 306 -21.93 -48.98 9.70
CA ARG A 306 -21.19 -50.25 9.56
C ARG A 306 -21.22 -51.10 10.84
N ALA A 307 -21.24 -50.47 12.00
CA ALA A 307 -21.34 -51.14 13.30
C ALA A 307 -22.76 -51.60 13.64
N SER A 308 -23.79 -51.06 12.98
CA SER A 308 -25.20 -51.38 13.24
C SER A 308 -25.54 -52.85 12.99
N SER A 309 -26.47 -53.38 13.79
CA SER A 309 -26.91 -54.78 13.70
C SER A 309 -27.53 -55.10 12.34
N SER A 310 -28.30 -54.17 11.76
CA SER A 310 -28.91 -54.32 10.44
C SER A 310 -27.84 -54.44 9.33
N TRP A 311 -26.77 -53.65 9.41
CA TRP A 311 -25.66 -53.77 8.48
C TRP A 311 -24.91 -55.09 8.63
N ARG A 312 -24.69 -55.59 9.85
CA ARG A 312 -24.00 -56.87 10.07
C ARG A 312 -24.84 -58.07 9.63
N VAL A 313 -26.14 -58.06 9.90
CA VAL A 313 -27.07 -59.15 9.54
C VAL A 313 -27.27 -59.27 8.02
N THR A 314 -27.25 -58.16 7.29
CA THR A 314 -27.41 -58.15 5.82
C THR A 314 -26.12 -58.45 5.04
N ALA A 315 -25.00 -58.70 5.73
CA ALA A 315 -23.71 -58.96 5.09
C ALA A 315 -23.68 -60.17 4.12
N PRO A 316 -24.33 -61.33 4.40
CA PRO A 316 -24.35 -62.46 3.47
C PRO A 316 -25.09 -62.13 2.15
N LEU A 317 -26.20 -61.39 2.23
CA LEU A 317 -26.98 -60.96 1.06
C LEU A 317 -26.21 -59.97 0.18
N ARG A 318 -25.42 -59.07 0.79
CA ARG A 318 -24.56 -58.15 0.03
C ARG A 318 -23.38 -58.85 -0.65
N ARG A 319 -22.81 -59.90 -0.03
CA ARG A 319 -21.79 -60.75 -0.67
C ARG A 319 -22.35 -61.51 -1.88
N LEU A 320 -23.55 -62.04 -1.80
CA LEU A 320 -24.19 -62.71 -2.94
C LEU A 320 -24.42 -61.74 -4.11
N ARG A 321 -24.84 -60.50 -3.83
CA ARG A 321 -25.07 -59.48 -4.86
C ARG A 321 -23.79 -59.04 -5.60
N SER A 322 -22.62 -59.05 -4.95
CA SER A 322 -21.34 -58.73 -5.60
C SER A 322 -20.78 -59.85 -6.47
N PHE A 323 -21.35 -61.06 -6.44
CA PHE A 323 -20.97 -62.16 -7.33
C PHE A 323 -21.78 -62.18 -8.66
N PHE A 324 -22.87 -61.41 -8.73
CA PHE A 324 -23.76 -61.34 -9.90
C PHE A 324 -23.73 -59.96 -10.59
N SER A 325 -22.76 -59.12 -10.26
CA SER A 325 -22.46 -57.85 -10.92
C SER A 325 -21.00 -57.83 -11.35
#